data_AF-A0A973IG11-F1
#
_entry.id   AF-A0A973IG11-F1
#
_cell.length_a   1.000
_cell.length_b   1.000
_cell.length_c   1.000
_cell.angle_alpha   90.00
_cell.angle_beta   90.00
_cell.angle_gamma   90.00
#
_symmetry.space_group_name_H-M   'P 1'
#
loop_
_entity.id
_entity.type
_entity.pdbx_description
1 polymer ?
#
loop_
_entity_poly.entity_id
_entity_poly.type
_entity_poly.pdbx_seq_one_letter_code
_entity_poly.pdbx_strand_id
1 'polypeptide(L)'
;MIENYRIRKLSINSLFLDQQNPRIGHAKNQKQAYEFLAQKLKGKLTRLAKNISEENLHAGKFIYGYKQNNKTIIVEGNRRLFCLKALAQPEKIKHTKLFKQFKTLSDQFDKQYFSKIHVVIYDNAEDARNRRRDEHSGESLGTGMVDWGTIEKAIQAHIDHSTAYPWLVIVEYLSKRGIFNHNINVDLDQKTTAMDRLFSQAKFIELTGISVKGRKLYYNFGNQCDGDKLLATIINHIVENPFSYKDVEKAQEQENWLQKFAQLFPDQDPEIKIIPTSLLTPEEEASYLLVDEVNANEKPTKNNPRSTSPKLPENRTTFAKKEFHPLNIKNERLYKLYSELCKLQVSSKRGTCFEEVGSVMNRVFLDLVTEHAIEKFDIKSPNKQKMENKTLRDKMRLVLIHIDPEYKNIVKFDDFTGELKKIWRVSMSNQDTYFSHDIRNLNEYIHDTDAKVSSLETKNNFDAYYPYYRKIFDQIDQIG
;
A
#
# COMPACT_ATOMS: atom_id res chain seq x y z
N MET A 1 -17.34 -12.92 37.42
CA MET A 1 -16.80 -11.95 38.39
C MET A 1 -16.65 -10.62 37.67
N ILE A 2 -17.12 -9.52 38.24
CA ILE A 2 -16.91 -8.19 37.66
C ILE A 2 -15.45 -7.82 37.91
N GLU A 3 -14.61 -7.82 36.88
CA GLU A 3 -13.23 -7.37 37.00
C GLU A 3 -13.21 -5.88 37.38
N ASN A 4 -12.88 -5.58 38.63
CA ASN A 4 -12.70 -4.21 39.09
C ASN A 4 -11.33 -3.70 38.61
N TYR A 5 -11.33 -3.03 37.45
CA TYR A 5 -10.19 -2.26 36.99
C TYR A 5 -10.54 -0.78 36.85
N ARG A 6 -9.52 0.08 36.91
CA ARG A 6 -9.65 1.52 36.68
C ARG A 6 -8.60 1.98 35.68
N ILE A 7 -9.03 2.74 34.66
CA ILE A 7 -8.10 3.38 33.72
C ILE A 7 -7.64 4.70 34.34
N ARG A 8 -6.32 4.89 34.49
CA ARG A 8 -5.74 6.14 34.99
C ARG A 8 -4.62 6.62 34.08
N LYS A 9 -4.53 7.94 33.89
CA LYS A 9 -3.40 8.58 33.22
C LYS A 9 -2.29 8.85 34.24
N LEU A 10 -1.23 8.05 34.21
CA LEU A 10 -0.13 8.07 35.18
C LEU A 10 1.18 8.55 34.55
N SER A 11 2.01 9.22 35.35
CA SER A 11 3.37 9.58 34.93
C SER A 11 4.19 8.32 34.69
N ILE A 12 4.91 8.26 33.56
CA ILE A 12 5.78 7.11 33.25
C ILE A 12 6.78 6.88 34.38
N ASN A 13 7.27 7.93 35.05
CA ASN A 13 8.24 7.83 36.13
C ASN A 13 7.70 7.12 37.38
N SER A 14 6.38 7.16 37.62
CA SER A 14 5.71 6.51 38.75
C SER A 14 5.46 5.00 38.56
N LEU A 15 5.67 4.50 37.35
CA LEU A 15 5.43 3.11 36.98
C LEU A 15 6.68 2.27 37.18
N PHE A 16 6.57 1.00 37.52
CA PHE A 16 7.71 0.10 37.76
C PHE A 16 7.60 -1.14 36.88
N LEU A 17 8.74 -1.63 36.38
CA LEU A 17 8.77 -2.93 35.70
C LEU A 17 8.47 -4.03 36.71
N ASP A 18 7.68 -5.02 36.32
CA ASP A 18 7.50 -6.25 37.09
C ASP A 18 8.82 -7.04 37.11
N GLN A 19 9.47 -7.10 38.28
CA GLN A 19 10.76 -7.75 38.50
C GLN A 19 10.70 -9.28 38.40
N GLN A 20 9.50 -9.85 38.36
CA GLN A 20 9.24 -11.28 38.17
C GLN A 20 8.60 -11.56 36.80
N ASN A 21 8.60 -10.59 35.88
CA ASN A 21 8.01 -10.78 34.57
C ASN A 21 8.72 -11.92 33.81
N PRO A 22 8.01 -12.85 33.13
CA PRO A 22 8.64 -13.96 32.40
C PRO A 22 9.67 -13.53 31.34
N ARG A 23 9.56 -12.30 30.80
CA ARG A 23 10.54 -11.74 29.87
C ARG A 23 11.79 -11.19 30.56
N ILE A 24 11.72 -10.87 31.85
CA ILE A 24 12.83 -10.37 32.68
C ILE A 24 13.47 -11.52 33.48
N GLY A 25 12.68 -12.50 33.93
CA GLY A 25 13.09 -13.52 34.89
C GLY A 25 12.95 -12.99 36.32
N HIS A 26 13.96 -13.20 37.16
CA HIS A 26 14.01 -12.69 38.53
C HIS A 26 15.06 -11.59 38.66
N ALA A 27 14.62 -10.33 38.72
CA ALA A 27 15.50 -9.19 38.97
C ALA A 27 15.42 -8.74 40.44
N LYS A 28 16.57 -8.49 41.06
CA LYS A 28 16.68 -7.99 42.45
C LYS A 28 16.23 -6.54 42.60
N ASN A 29 16.36 -5.75 41.54
CA ASN A 29 16.01 -4.33 41.53
C ASN A 29 15.66 -3.86 40.11
N GLN A 30 15.18 -2.61 39.99
CA GLN A 30 14.84 -2.05 38.67
C GLN A 30 16.04 -2.00 37.75
N LYS A 31 17.23 -1.55 38.20
CA LYS A 31 18.43 -1.47 37.35
C LYS A 31 18.74 -2.82 36.68
N GLN A 32 18.70 -3.90 37.44
CA GLN A 32 18.89 -5.26 36.93
C GLN A 32 17.75 -5.69 35.99
N ALA A 33 16.50 -5.29 36.26
CA ALA A 33 15.39 -5.54 35.34
C ALA A 33 15.60 -4.86 33.97
N TYR A 34 16.14 -3.64 33.93
CA TYR A 34 16.53 -2.98 32.68
C TYR A 34 17.66 -3.72 31.97
N GLU A 35 18.68 -4.17 32.71
CA GLU A 35 19.81 -4.95 32.16
C GLU A 35 19.33 -6.24 31.48
N PHE A 36 18.55 -7.04 32.20
CA PHE A 36 18.06 -8.33 31.71
C PHE A 36 17.16 -8.17 30.49
N LEU A 37 16.26 -7.18 30.51
CA LEU A 37 15.39 -6.92 29.37
C LEU A 37 16.20 -6.46 28.14
N ALA A 38 17.16 -5.55 28.33
CA ALA A 38 18.03 -5.05 27.27
C ALA A 38 18.90 -6.17 26.67
N GLN A 39 19.45 -7.05 27.51
CA GLN A 39 20.29 -8.17 27.08
C GLN A 39 19.49 -9.24 26.34
N LYS A 40 18.27 -9.56 26.78
CA LYS A 40 17.43 -10.60 26.16
C LYS A 40 16.86 -10.16 24.81
N LEU A 41 16.37 -8.92 24.71
CA LEU A 41 15.59 -8.47 23.55
C LEU A 41 16.40 -7.65 22.52
N LYS A 42 17.53 -7.05 22.93
CA LYS A 42 18.49 -6.34 22.07
C LYS A 42 17.79 -5.49 20.98
N GLY A 43 18.02 -5.80 19.71
CA GLY A 43 17.50 -5.06 18.55
C GLY A 43 15.97 -4.97 18.48
N LYS A 44 15.22 -5.88 19.12
CA LYS A 44 13.75 -5.78 19.20
C LYS A 44 13.31 -4.55 20.00
N LEU A 45 14.05 -4.17 21.05
CA LEU A 45 13.77 -2.96 21.83
C LEU A 45 14.14 -1.70 21.06
N THR A 46 15.24 -1.72 20.30
CA THR A 46 15.63 -0.60 19.43
C THR A 46 14.59 -0.35 18.35
N ARG A 47 14.11 -1.41 17.67
CA ARG A 47 13.03 -1.27 16.67
C ARG A 47 11.75 -0.74 17.29
N LEU A 48 11.34 -1.28 18.45
CA LEU A 48 10.19 -0.76 19.17
C LEU A 48 10.36 0.72 19.53
N ALA A 49 11.54 1.13 20.04
CA ALA A 49 11.80 2.51 20.39
C ALA A 49 11.76 3.46 19.17
N LYS A 50 12.30 3.02 18.03
CA LYS A 50 12.24 3.77 16.77
C LYS A 50 10.80 4.01 16.31
N ASN A 51 9.96 2.98 16.31
CA ASN A 51 8.54 3.12 15.98
C ASN A 51 7.82 4.08 16.93
N ILE A 52 8.18 4.06 18.22
CA ILE A 52 7.61 4.97 19.23
C ILE A 52 8.00 6.42 18.94
N SER A 53 9.25 6.69 18.54
CA SER A 53 9.72 8.04 18.25
C SER A 53 9.23 8.58 16.91
N GLU A 54 9.01 7.73 15.90
CA GLU A 54 8.67 8.17 14.53
C GLU A 54 7.16 8.23 14.25
N GLU A 55 6.38 7.25 14.71
CA GLU A 55 4.99 7.05 14.24
C GLU A 55 3.93 7.40 15.29
N ASN A 56 4.31 7.84 16.50
CA ASN A 56 3.39 8.06 17.64
C ASN A 56 2.43 6.87 17.91
N LEU A 57 2.79 5.66 17.48
CA LEU A 57 1.85 4.56 17.25
C LEU A 57 1.48 3.84 18.55
N HIS A 58 0.62 4.45 19.37
CA HIS A 58 0.17 3.89 20.65
C HIS A 58 -1.34 3.94 20.90
N ALA A 59 -2.16 4.28 19.91
CA ALA A 59 -3.60 4.04 20.01
C ALA A 59 -3.87 2.53 19.83
N GLY A 60 -4.20 1.82 20.93
CA GLY A 60 -4.82 0.49 20.84
C GLY A 60 -4.25 -0.64 21.70
N LYS A 61 -3.08 -0.49 22.35
CA LYS A 61 -2.56 -1.53 23.28
C LYS A 61 -2.45 -1.01 24.71
N PHE A 62 -3.32 -1.50 25.59
CA PHE A 62 -3.33 -1.15 27.01
C PHE A 62 -2.04 -1.59 27.72
N ILE A 63 -1.66 -0.82 28.74
CA ILE A 63 -0.62 -1.19 29.72
C ILE A 63 -1.37 -1.58 30.98
N TYR A 64 -1.08 -2.77 31.51
CA TYR A 64 -1.77 -3.32 32.67
C TYR A 64 -0.85 -3.32 33.88
N GLY A 65 -1.39 -2.93 35.03
CA GLY A 65 -0.65 -2.94 36.29
C GLY A 65 -1.55 -3.10 37.51
N TYR A 66 -0.92 -3.17 38.66
CA TYR A 66 -1.57 -3.18 39.97
C TYR A 66 -0.79 -2.30 40.93
N LYS A 67 -1.41 -1.91 42.04
CA LYS A 67 -0.74 -1.15 43.10
C LYS A 67 -0.16 -2.09 44.15
N GLN A 68 1.10 -1.85 44.54
CA GLN A 68 1.76 -2.53 45.66
C GLN A 68 2.68 -1.55 46.38
N ASN A 69 2.54 -1.40 47.70
CA ASN A 69 3.40 -0.55 48.53
C ASN A 69 3.59 0.87 47.94
N ASN A 70 2.49 1.53 47.55
CA ASN A 70 2.44 2.84 46.87
C ASN A 70 3.14 2.93 45.50
N LYS A 71 3.56 1.79 44.91
CA LYS A 71 4.14 1.71 43.57
C LYS A 71 3.12 1.09 42.62
N THR A 72 3.12 1.56 41.37
CA THR A 72 2.31 0.93 40.30
C THR A 72 3.21 -0.01 39.52
N ILE A 73 3.01 -1.31 39.66
CA ILE A 73 3.82 -2.35 39.01
C ILE A 73 3.12 -2.78 37.72
N ILE A 74 3.85 -2.74 36.61
CA ILE A 74 3.33 -3.07 35.29
C ILE A 74 3.53 -4.55 34.99
N VAL A 75 2.42 -5.27 34.87
CA VAL A 75 2.41 -6.69 34.57
C VAL A 75 2.54 -6.95 33.08
N GLU A 76 1.93 -6.12 32.24
CA GLU A 76 1.96 -6.26 30.79
C GLU A 76 2.19 -4.91 30.11
N GLY A 77 2.98 -4.90 29.03
CA GLY A 77 3.56 -3.69 28.47
C GLY A 77 4.95 -3.34 29.01
N ASN A 78 5.64 -4.25 29.71
CA ASN A 78 7.00 -4.00 30.25
C ASN A 78 8.01 -3.54 29.19
N ARG A 79 7.96 -4.10 27.98
CA ARG A 79 8.81 -3.66 26.84
C ARG A 79 8.52 -2.21 26.45
N ARG A 80 7.25 -1.83 26.41
CA ARG A 80 6.81 -0.48 26.06
C ARG A 80 7.20 0.51 27.16
N LEU A 81 6.97 0.15 28.43
CA LEU A 81 7.38 0.99 29.56
C LEU A 81 8.90 1.19 29.57
N PHE A 82 9.68 0.14 29.29
CA PHE A 82 11.13 0.25 29.14
C PHE A 82 11.48 1.27 28.04
N CYS A 83 10.92 1.14 26.83
CA CYS A 83 11.23 2.04 25.72
C CYS A 83 10.83 3.49 26.03
N LEU A 84 9.62 3.73 26.55
CA LEU A 84 9.15 5.06 26.93
C LEU A 84 10.07 5.72 27.96
N LYS A 85 10.48 4.98 28.99
CA LYS A 85 11.39 5.50 30.02
C LYS A 85 12.80 5.73 29.50
N ALA A 86 13.32 4.82 28.67
CA ALA A 86 14.65 4.94 28.10
C ALA A 86 14.73 6.05 27.05
N LEU A 87 13.67 6.32 26.29
CA LEU A 87 13.57 7.46 25.38
C LEU A 87 13.40 8.77 26.14
N ALA A 88 12.60 8.80 27.21
CA ALA A 88 12.44 10.00 28.02
C ALA A 88 13.71 10.36 28.80
N GLN A 89 14.43 9.35 29.31
CA GLN A 89 15.63 9.50 30.15
C GLN A 89 16.68 8.43 29.81
N PRO A 90 17.47 8.61 28.72
CA PRO A 90 18.47 7.62 28.27
C PRO A 90 19.49 7.23 29.32
N GLU A 91 19.81 8.12 30.25
CA GLU A 91 20.75 7.87 31.35
C GLU A 91 20.36 6.68 32.23
N LYS A 92 19.07 6.33 32.30
CA LYS A 92 18.58 5.14 33.02
C LYS A 92 19.10 3.83 32.47
N ILE A 93 19.59 3.82 31.22
CA ILE A 93 20.11 2.63 30.55
C ILE A 93 21.57 2.78 30.13
N LYS A 94 22.30 3.74 30.71
CA LYS A 94 23.72 4.02 30.37
C LYS A 94 24.63 2.79 30.49
N HIS A 95 24.26 1.88 31.40
CA HIS A 95 24.98 0.64 31.68
C HIS A 95 24.63 -0.49 30.70
N THR A 96 23.74 -0.25 29.73
CA THR A 96 23.34 -1.24 28.72
C THR A 96 23.97 -0.92 27.36
N LYS A 97 24.13 -1.94 26.51
CA LYS A 97 24.63 -1.78 25.13
C LYS A 97 23.70 -0.95 24.24
N LEU A 98 22.46 -0.70 24.67
CA LEU A 98 21.45 0.05 23.90
C LEU A 98 21.55 1.56 24.08
N PHE A 99 22.35 2.05 25.05
CA PHE A 99 22.41 3.47 25.41
C PHE A 99 22.64 4.41 24.22
N LYS A 100 23.65 4.13 23.38
CA LYS A 100 23.98 4.98 22.23
C LYS A 100 22.80 5.15 21.28
N GLN A 101 22.11 4.05 20.94
CA GLN A 101 20.97 4.07 20.02
C GLN A 101 19.77 4.83 20.61
N PHE A 102 19.45 4.59 21.88
CA PHE A 102 18.35 5.27 22.55
C PHE A 102 18.62 6.75 22.81
N LYS A 103 19.88 7.13 23.02
CA LYS A 103 20.27 8.54 23.13
C LYS A 103 19.98 9.29 21.83
N THR A 104 20.33 8.72 20.67
CA THR A 104 19.98 9.30 19.36
C THR A 104 18.47 9.40 19.14
N LEU A 105 17.71 8.34 19.47
CA LEU A 105 16.26 8.34 19.31
C LEU A 105 15.55 9.31 20.28
N SER A 106 16.15 9.59 21.44
CA SER A 106 15.59 10.51 22.42
C SER A 106 15.48 11.95 21.90
N ASP A 107 16.26 12.35 20.91
CA ASP A 107 16.26 13.70 20.36
C ASP A 107 15.01 13.98 19.51
N GLN A 108 14.46 12.93 18.89
CA GLN A 108 13.25 12.98 18.06
C GLN A 108 11.97 12.67 18.87
N PHE A 109 12.12 12.28 20.13
CA PHE A 109 11.02 11.81 20.97
C PHE A 109 10.31 12.96 21.69
N ASP A 110 8.99 13.06 21.55
CA ASP A 110 8.16 14.04 22.27
C ASP A 110 8.01 13.67 23.75
N LYS A 111 8.96 14.14 24.57
CA LYS A 111 9.00 13.91 26.01
C LYS A 111 7.77 14.46 26.74
N GLN A 112 7.16 15.53 26.24
CA GLN A 112 6.00 16.16 26.88
C GLN A 112 4.75 15.33 26.65
N TYR A 113 4.50 14.92 25.41
CA TYR A 113 3.36 14.09 25.04
C TYR A 113 3.37 12.75 25.79
N PHE A 114 4.53 12.09 25.85
CA PHE A 114 4.67 10.78 26.50
C PHE A 114 4.99 10.83 28.00
N SER A 115 4.92 12.01 28.63
CA SER A 115 5.18 12.16 30.07
C SER A 115 4.19 11.39 30.95
N LYS A 116 2.95 11.22 30.48
CA LYS A 116 1.89 10.45 31.13
C LYS A 116 1.18 9.52 30.13
N ILE A 117 0.88 8.30 30.56
CA ILE A 117 0.24 7.26 29.74
C ILE A 117 -1.00 6.69 30.44
N HIS A 118 -1.97 6.20 29.67
CA HIS A 118 -3.11 5.47 30.20
C HIS A 118 -2.67 4.07 30.66
N VAL A 119 -3.01 3.72 31.89
CA VAL A 119 -2.72 2.43 32.51
C VAL A 119 -4.02 1.87 33.08
N VAL A 120 -4.31 0.62 32.77
CA VAL A 120 -5.39 -0.15 33.38
C VAL A 120 -4.85 -0.73 34.69
N ILE A 121 -5.44 -0.32 35.81
CA ILE A 121 -5.01 -0.70 37.15
C ILE A 121 -6.03 -1.67 37.73
N TYR A 122 -5.59 -2.88 38.02
CA TYR A 122 -6.37 -3.87 38.78
C TYR A 122 -6.15 -3.69 40.28
N ASP A 123 -7.13 -4.14 41.06
CA ASP A 123 -7.10 -4.06 42.51
C ASP A 123 -6.01 -4.97 43.12
N ASN A 124 -5.73 -6.12 42.51
CA ASN A 124 -4.70 -7.05 42.96
C ASN A 124 -3.81 -7.57 41.82
N ALA A 125 -2.69 -8.18 42.19
CA ALA A 125 -1.71 -8.70 41.25
C ALA A 125 -2.22 -9.90 40.45
N GLU A 126 -3.09 -10.72 41.02
CA GLU A 126 -3.55 -11.96 40.40
C GLU A 126 -4.46 -11.67 39.22
N ASP A 127 -5.45 -10.78 39.39
CA ASP A 127 -6.34 -10.34 38.30
C ASP A 127 -5.54 -9.74 37.13
N ALA A 128 -4.54 -8.91 37.45
CA ALA A 128 -3.67 -8.31 36.45
C ALA A 128 -2.85 -9.37 35.68
N ARG A 129 -2.41 -10.43 36.35
CA ARG A 129 -1.67 -11.54 35.74
C ARG A 129 -2.57 -12.49 34.96
N ASN A 130 -3.80 -12.71 35.42
CA ASN A 130 -4.82 -13.47 34.71
C ASN A 130 -5.15 -12.79 33.39
N ARG A 131 -5.41 -11.48 33.40
CA ARG A 131 -5.60 -10.72 32.16
C ARG A 131 -4.41 -10.85 31.20
N ARG A 132 -3.19 -10.73 31.73
CA ARG A 132 -1.98 -10.96 30.91
C ARG A 132 -2.00 -12.36 30.29
N ARG A 133 -2.38 -13.38 31.07
CA ARG A 133 -2.46 -14.77 30.60
C ARG A 133 -3.48 -14.88 29.47
N ASP A 134 -4.67 -14.33 29.63
CA ASP A 134 -5.72 -14.35 28.61
C ASP A 134 -5.22 -13.72 27.31
N GLU A 135 -4.58 -12.55 27.38
CA GLU A 135 -3.98 -11.89 26.21
C GLU A 135 -2.83 -12.68 25.55
N HIS A 136 -2.18 -13.59 26.27
CA HIS A 136 -1.05 -14.39 25.78
C HIS A 136 -1.42 -15.85 25.51
N SER A 137 -2.62 -16.29 25.87
CA SER A 137 -3.07 -17.69 25.81
C SER A 137 -3.48 -18.15 24.40
N GLY A 138 -3.14 -17.39 23.36
CA GLY A 138 -3.45 -17.71 21.97
C GLY A 138 -4.95 -17.84 21.73
N GLU A 139 -5.35 -18.84 20.93
CA GLU A 139 -6.72 -19.06 20.50
C GLU A 139 -7.74 -19.39 21.60
N SER A 140 -7.37 -19.55 22.88
CA SER A 140 -8.21 -20.08 23.98
C SER A 140 -9.73 -20.00 23.74
N LEU A 141 -10.30 -21.08 23.23
CA LEU A 141 -11.74 -21.26 22.93
C LEU A 141 -12.37 -20.11 22.09
N GLY A 142 -11.60 -19.48 21.21
CA GLY A 142 -12.00 -18.37 20.34
C GLY A 142 -11.90 -16.97 20.97
N THR A 143 -11.34 -16.81 22.18
CA THR A 143 -11.34 -15.53 22.92
C THR A 143 -10.05 -14.72 22.83
N GLY A 144 -8.94 -15.32 22.42
CA GLY A 144 -7.67 -14.62 22.26
C GLY A 144 -7.30 -14.37 20.80
N MET A 145 -6.19 -13.65 20.58
CA MET A 145 -5.73 -13.30 19.23
C MET A 145 -5.24 -14.54 18.48
N VAL A 146 -5.80 -14.77 17.29
CA VAL A 146 -5.33 -15.79 16.36
C VAL A 146 -4.14 -15.25 15.59
N ASP A 147 -3.00 -15.94 15.67
CA ASP A 147 -1.83 -15.61 14.85
C ASP A 147 -2.15 -15.91 13.39
N TRP A 148 -1.82 -14.99 12.49
CA TRP A 148 -1.99 -15.19 11.06
C TRP A 148 -1.23 -16.42 10.53
N GLY A 149 -1.93 -17.24 9.75
CA GLY A 149 -1.36 -18.35 8.99
C GLY A 149 -0.51 -17.88 7.80
N THR A 150 -0.03 -18.85 7.02
CA THR A 150 0.85 -18.59 5.86
C THR A 150 0.13 -17.80 4.76
N ILE A 151 -1.16 -18.09 4.54
CA ILE A 151 -2.00 -17.40 3.55
C ILE A 151 -2.22 -15.94 3.95
N GLU A 152 -2.64 -15.68 5.19
CA GLU A 152 -2.92 -14.32 5.66
C GLU A 152 -1.66 -13.46 5.69
N LYS A 153 -0.51 -14.04 6.04
CA LYS A 153 0.79 -13.36 5.95
C LYS A 153 1.14 -13.00 4.50
N ALA A 154 0.91 -13.90 3.55
CA ALA A 154 1.18 -13.65 2.14
C ALA A 154 0.25 -12.56 1.57
N ILE A 155 -1.04 -12.61 1.91
CA ILE A 155 -2.02 -11.58 1.55
C ILE A 155 -1.62 -10.23 2.16
N GLN A 156 -1.27 -10.17 3.44
CA GLN A 156 -0.84 -8.92 4.06
C GLN A 156 0.44 -8.38 3.39
N ALA A 157 1.44 -9.24 3.14
CA ALA A 157 2.66 -8.81 2.48
C ALA A 157 2.40 -8.25 1.06
N HIS A 158 1.38 -8.77 0.39
CA HIS A 158 0.91 -8.27 -0.88
C HIS A 158 0.22 -6.89 -0.74
N ILE A 159 -0.68 -6.72 0.23
CA ILE A 159 -1.37 -5.45 0.55
C ILE A 159 -0.35 -4.36 0.92
N ASP A 160 0.62 -4.68 1.78
CA ASP A 160 1.67 -3.76 2.23
C ASP A 160 2.71 -3.46 1.14
N HIS A 161 2.54 -4.05 -0.04
CA HIS A 161 3.48 -3.98 -1.16
C HIS A 161 4.92 -4.41 -0.81
N SER A 162 5.10 -5.23 0.23
CA SER A 162 6.40 -5.61 0.79
C SER A 162 7.03 -6.85 0.16
N THR A 163 6.25 -7.85 -0.23
CA THR A 163 6.75 -9.08 -0.89
C THR A 163 5.73 -9.53 -1.93
N ALA A 164 6.19 -10.18 -2.99
CA ALA A 164 5.35 -10.74 -4.04
C ALA A 164 5.62 -12.24 -4.13
N TYR A 165 4.68 -13.03 -3.64
CA TYR A 165 4.73 -14.49 -3.69
C TYR A 165 4.19 -14.96 -5.04
N PRO A 166 4.97 -15.68 -5.88
CA PRO A 166 4.51 -16.15 -7.19
C PRO A 166 3.15 -16.85 -7.19
N TRP A 167 2.88 -17.73 -6.22
CA TRP A 167 1.58 -18.42 -6.14
C TRP A 167 0.42 -17.42 -5.98
N LEU A 168 0.61 -16.35 -5.19
CA LEU A 168 -0.42 -15.36 -4.93
C LEU A 168 -0.60 -14.43 -6.13
N VAL A 169 0.51 -14.04 -6.79
CA VAL A 169 0.45 -13.24 -8.03
C VAL A 169 -0.32 -14.00 -9.11
N ILE A 170 -0.06 -15.29 -9.28
CA ILE A 170 -0.75 -16.14 -10.26
C ILE A 170 -2.23 -16.31 -9.89
N VAL A 171 -2.56 -16.63 -8.64
CA VAL A 171 -3.96 -16.80 -8.19
C VAL A 171 -4.75 -15.50 -8.35
N GLU A 172 -4.19 -14.37 -7.96
CA GLU A 172 -4.84 -13.06 -8.12
C GLU A 172 -5.05 -12.73 -9.61
N TYR A 173 -4.07 -13.02 -10.45
CA TYR A 173 -4.15 -12.85 -11.90
C TYR A 173 -5.27 -13.71 -12.50
N LEU A 174 -5.34 -15.00 -12.17
CA LEU A 174 -6.39 -15.90 -12.66
C LEU A 174 -7.78 -15.52 -12.10
N SER A 175 -7.85 -15.04 -10.85
CA SER A 175 -9.08 -14.55 -10.22
C SER A 175 -9.62 -13.31 -10.94
N LYS A 176 -8.76 -12.34 -11.27
CA LYS A 176 -9.12 -11.14 -12.04
C LYS A 176 -9.65 -11.46 -13.43
N ARG A 177 -9.30 -12.62 -13.99
CA ARG A 177 -9.77 -13.10 -15.29
C ARG A 177 -11.00 -14.00 -15.19
N GLY A 178 -11.48 -14.31 -13.98
CA GLY A 178 -12.61 -15.22 -13.77
C GLY A 178 -12.29 -16.69 -14.09
N ILE A 179 -11.01 -17.08 -14.01
CA ILE A 179 -10.54 -18.45 -14.32
C ILE A 179 -10.32 -19.26 -13.04
N PHE A 180 -10.04 -18.60 -11.92
CA PHE A 180 -9.79 -19.25 -10.63
C PHE A 180 -11.11 -19.52 -9.89
N ASN A 181 -11.41 -20.80 -9.65
CA ASN A 181 -12.69 -21.25 -9.07
C ASN A 181 -12.56 -21.87 -7.66
N HIS A 182 -11.42 -21.69 -6.99
CA HIS A 182 -11.15 -22.28 -5.68
C HIS A 182 -11.24 -21.25 -4.55
N ASN A 183 -11.53 -21.69 -3.34
CA ASN A 183 -11.41 -20.88 -2.14
C ASN A 183 -9.96 -20.94 -1.63
N ILE A 184 -9.25 -19.82 -1.69
CA ILE A 184 -7.84 -19.71 -1.28
C ILE A 184 -7.62 -20.26 0.14
N ASN A 185 -8.48 -19.91 1.10
CA ASN A 185 -8.30 -20.26 2.51
C ASN A 185 -8.66 -21.72 2.83
N VAL A 186 -9.32 -22.43 1.92
CA VAL A 186 -9.75 -23.83 2.11
C VAL A 186 -8.94 -24.75 1.21
N ASP A 187 -8.92 -24.48 -0.09
CA ASP A 187 -8.39 -25.39 -1.10
C ASP A 187 -6.86 -25.29 -1.22
N LEU A 188 -6.30 -24.10 -0.98
CA LEU A 188 -4.86 -23.86 -1.03
C LEU A 188 -4.18 -23.93 0.34
N ASP A 189 -4.91 -24.21 1.41
CA ASP A 189 -4.31 -24.36 2.73
C ASP A 189 -3.22 -25.45 2.71
N GLN A 190 -2.09 -25.13 3.35
CA GLN A 190 -0.86 -25.92 3.38
C GLN A 190 -0.16 -26.17 2.01
N LYS A 191 -0.75 -25.76 0.87
CA LYS A 191 -0.19 -25.96 -0.49
C LYS A 191 0.61 -24.77 -1.00
N THR A 192 0.33 -23.57 -0.48
CA THR A 192 0.92 -22.30 -0.96
C THR A 192 2.44 -22.28 -0.99
N THR A 193 3.13 -22.84 0.02
CA THR A 193 4.60 -22.86 0.06
C THR A 193 5.19 -23.72 -1.06
N ALA A 194 4.55 -24.85 -1.38
CA ALA A 194 5.01 -25.74 -2.43
C ALA A 194 4.74 -25.14 -3.82
N MET A 195 3.59 -24.48 -4.00
CA MET A 195 3.28 -23.72 -5.21
C MET A 195 4.27 -22.56 -5.43
N ASP A 196 4.61 -21.82 -4.37
CA ASP A 196 5.57 -20.72 -4.43
C ASP A 196 6.93 -21.18 -4.97
N ARG A 197 7.40 -22.34 -4.48
CA ARG A 197 8.65 -22.95 -4.93
C ARG A 197 8.56 -23.45 -6.36
N LEU A 198 7.47 -24.11 -6.76
CA LEU A 198 7.26 -24.60 -8.12
C LEU A 198 7.34 -23.45 -9.14
N PHE A 199 6.57 -22.38 -8.91
CA PHE A 199 6.48 -21.25 -9.83
C PHE A 199 7.75 -20.38 -9.87
N SER A 200 8.66 -20.56 -8.91
CA SER A 200 9.96 -19.86 -8.86
C SER A 200 11.10 -20.62 -9.52
N GLN A 201 10.88 -21.86 -9.98
CA GLN A 201 11.96 -22.70 -10.53
C GLN A 201 12.34 -22.33 -11.96
N ALA A 202 13.64 -22.36 -12.25
CA ALA A 202 14.17 -22.15 -13.60
C ALA A 202 13.58 -23.14 -14.62
N LYS A 203 13.43 -24.41 -14.24
CA LYS A 203 12.89 -25.44 -15.13
C LYS A 203 11.41 -25.25 -15.45
N PHE A 204 10.62 -24.77 -14.48
CA PHE A 204 9.23 -24.38 -14.73
C PHE A 204 9.16 -23.26 -15.78
N ILE A 205 10.02 -22.24 -15.64
CA ILE A 205 10.10 -21.12 -16.59
C ILE A 205 10.56 -21.60 -17.98
N GLU A 206 11.57 -22.47 -18.04
CA GLU A 206 12.10 -23.04 -19.29
C GLU A 206 11.04 -23.82 -20.08
N LEU A 207 10.29 -24.70 -19.39
CA LEU A 207 9.31 -25.58 -20.02
C LEU A 207 8.02 -24.85 -20.41
N THR A 208 7.55 -23.94 -19.55
CA THR A 208 6.23 -23.30 -19.73
C THR A 208 6.31 -21.93 -20.37
N GLY A 209 7.47 -21.28 -20.33
CA GLY A 209 7.64 -19.87 -20.66
C GLY A 209 7.04 -18.92 -19.63
N ILE A 210 6.50 -19.40 -18.50
CA ILE A 210 5.79 -18.57 -17.54
C ILE A 210 6.71 -18.15 -16.41
N SER A 211 6.81 -16.85 -16.14
CA SER A 211 7.60 -16.33 -15.02
C SER A 211 6.87 -15.24 -14.24
N VAL A 212 7.16 -15.14 -12.95
CA VAL A 212 6.71 -14.04 -12.09
C VAL A 212 7.90 -13.16 -11.75
N LYS A 213 7.88 -11.90 -12.17
CA LYS A 213 8.84 -10.88 -11.74
C LYS A 213 8.11 -9.75 -11.02
N GLY A 214 8.53 -9.45 -9.79
CA GLY A 214 7.80 -8.54 -8.93
C GLY A 214 6.34 -9.00 -8.75
N ARG A 215 5.38 -8.13 -9.10
CA ARG A 215 3.93 -8.41 -9.01
C ARG A 215 3.28 -8.67 -10.38
N LYS A 216 4.07 -9.05 -11.38
CA LYS A 216 3.60 -9.27 -12.74
C LYS A 216 3.91 -10.69 -13.20
N LEU A 217 2.99 -11.23 -13.98
CA LEU A 217 3.10 -12.51 -14.66
C LEU A 217 3.50 -12.28 -16.12
N TYR A 218 4.46 -13.03 -16.60
CA TYR A 218 5.02 -12.94 -17.94
C TYR A 218 4.89 -14.27 -18.67
N TYR A 219 4.63 -14.21 -19.97
CA TYR A 219 4.58 -15.35 -20.88
C TYR A 219 5.64 -15.13 -21.95
N ASN A 220 6.66 -15.99 -21.97
CA ASN A 220 7.80 -15.93 -22.88
C ASN A 220 7.50 -16.68 -24.20
N PHE A 221 6.54 -17.60 -24.20
CA PHE A 221 6.13 -18.38 -25.37
C PHE A 221 4.60 -18.46 -25.47
N GLY A 222 4.10 -18.61 -26.69
CA GLY A 222 2.69 -18.76 -27.05
C GLY A 222 1.76 -17.61 -26.62
N ASN A 223 0.44 -17.84 -26.72
CA ASN A 223 -0.55 -16.81 -26.39
C ASN A 223 -0.95 -16.86 -24.91
N GLN A 224 -1.40 -15.70 -24.40
CA GLN A 224 -1.81 -15.53 -23.00
C GLN A 224 -2.94 -16.49 -22.58
N CYS A 225 -3.86 -16.83 -23.48
CA CYS A 225 -4.98 -17.71 -23.17
C CYS A 225 -4.52 -19.16 -22.88
N ASP A 226 -3.51 -19.65 -23.58
CA ASP A 226 -2.99 -21.01 -23.37
C ASP A 226 -2.14 -21.09 -22.10
N GLY A 227 -1.37 -20.03 -21.82
CA GLY A 227 -0.68 -19.89 -20.54
C GLY A 227 -1.64 -19.80 -19.35
N ASP A 228 -2.78 -19.12 -19.47
CA ASP A 228 -3.84 -19.10 -18.44
C ASP A 228 -4.40 -20.51 -18.19
N LYS A 229 -4.70 -21.26 -19.27
CA LYS A 229 -5.22 -22.63 -19.18
C LYS A 229 -4.22 -23.56 -18.51
N LEU A 230 -2.94 -23.45 -18.84
CA LEU A 230 -1.88 -24.24 -18.22
C LEU A 230 -1.80 -23.99 -16.71
N LEU A 231 -1.77 -22.72 -16.29
CA LEU A 231 -1.72 -22.36 -14.86
C LEU A 231 -2.95 -22.83 -14.11
N ALA A 232 -4.15 -22.64 -14.67
CA ALA A 232 -5.38 -23.13 -14.08
C ALA A 232 -5.37 -24.66 -13.92
N THR A 233 -4.90 -25.39 -14.94
CA THR A 233 -4.81 -26.85 -14.92
C THR A 233 -3.81 -27.35 -13.88
N ILE A 234 -2.64 -26.69 -13.77
CA ILE A 234 -1.62 -27.01 -12.75
C ILE A 234 -2.18 -26.77 -11.34
N ILE A 235 -2.85 -25.64 -11.11
CA ILE A 235 -3.44 -25.32 -9.80
C ILE A 235 -4.55 -26.32 -9.45
N ASN A 236 -5.45 -26.64 -10.38
CA ASN A 236 -6.50 -27.64 -10.15
C ASN A 236 -5.89 -29.00 -9.78
N HIS A 237 -4.85 -29.42 -10.50
CA HIS A 237 -4.17 -30.68 -10.19
C HIS A 237 -3.53 -30.67 -8.79
N ILE A 238 -2.92 -29.56 -8.37
CA ILE A 238 -2.35 -29.39 -7.02
C ILE A 238 -3.44 -29.41 -5.94
N VAL A 239 -4.62 -28.86 -6.21
CA VAL A 239 -5.75 -28.88 -5.29
C VAL A 239 -6.31 -30.30 -5.12
N GLU A 240 -6.49 -31.01 -6.23
CA GLU A 240 -7.16 -32.32 -6.29
C GLU A 240 -6.28 -33.49 -5.84
N ASN A 241 -4.95 -33.33 -5.81
CA ASN A 241 -4.00 -34.40 -5.50
C ASN A 241 -3.15 -34.05 -4.27
N PRO A 242 -2.74 -35.04 -3.46
CA PRO A 242 -1.76 -34.82 -2.39
C PRO A 242 -0.48 -34.25 -2.99
N PHE A 243 -0.20 -32.98 -2.72
CA PHE A 243 0.99 -32.28 -3.21
C PHE A 243 1.86 -31.91 -2.01
N SER A 244 2.84 -32.75 -1.68
CA SER A 244 3.90 -32.43 -0.73
C SER A 244 5.15 -32.04 -1.50
N TYR A 245 5.82 -30.96 -1.11
CA TYR A 245 7.12 -30.58 -1.67
C TYR A 245 8.17 -31.71 -1.56
N LYS A 246 7.99 -32.66 -0.62
CA LYS A 246 8.85 -33.85 -0.47
C LYS A 246 8.68 -34.87 -1.60
N ASP A 247 7.55 -34.87 -2.31
CA ASP A 247 7.29 -35.73 -3.48
C ASP A 247 7.90 -35.13 -4.77
N VAL A 248 8.59 -33.99 -4.63
CA VAL A 248 9.11 -33.17 -5.73
C VAL A 248 10.50 -32.66 -5.35
N GLU A 249 11.23 -33.34 -4.45
CA GLU A 249 12.48 -32.85 -3.85
C GLU A 249 13.67 -32.88 -4.84
N LYS A 250 13.57 -33.67 -5.92
CA LYS A 250 14.59 -33.79 -6.96
C LYS A 250 14.10 -33.16 -8.26
N ALA A 251 14.91 -32.28 -8.84
CA ALA A 251 14.63 -31.57 -10.10
C ALA A 251 14.07 -32.49 -11.23
N GLN A 252 14.56 -33.74 -11.31
CA GLN A 252 14.12 -34.73 -12.30
C GLN A 252 12.68 -35.22 -12.09
N GLU A 253 12.23 -35.38 -10.85
CA GLU A 253 10.86 -35.82 -10.54
C GLU A 253 9.86 -34.69 -10.82
N GLN A 254 10.27 -33.43 -10.60
CA GLN A 254 9.48 -32.24 -10.95
C GLN A 254 9.37 -32.08 -12.47
N GLU A 255 10.46 -32.33 -13.21
CA GLU A 255 10.44 -32.34 -14.67
C GLU A 255 9.46 -33.40 -15.19
N ASN A 256 9.57 -34.64 -14.70
CA ASN A 256 8.63 -35.71 -15.06
C ASN A 256 7.18 -35.37 -14.70
N TRP A 257 6.95 -34.64 -13.60
CA TRP A 257 5.62 -34.19 -13.21
C TRP A 257 5.11 -33.08 -14.14
N LEU A 258 5.93 -32.08 -14.48
CA LEU A 258 5.57 -31.00 -15.40
C LEU A 258 5.28 -31.52 -16.81
N GLN A 259 6.01 -32.56 -17.26
CA GLN A 259 5.78 -33.22 -18.54
C GLN A 259 4.36 -33.80 -18.70
N LYS A 260 3.63 -34.06 -17.60
CA LYS A 260 2.21 -34.45 -17.67
C LYS A 260 1.33 -33.38 -18.34
N PHE A 261 1.75 -32.12 -18.24
CA PHE A 261 1.08 -30.96 -18.81
C PHE A 261 1.70 -30.49 -20.12
N ALA A 262 2.67 -31.23 -20.70
CA ALA A 262 3.43 -30.79 -21.87
C ALA A 262 2.55 -30.48 -23.10
N GLN A 263 1.47 -31.23 -23.26
CA GLN A 263 0.44 -31.02 -24.29
C GLN A 263 -0.35 -29.72 -24.14
N LEU A 264 -0.25 -29.03 -22.99
CA LEU A 264 -0.83 -27.71 -22.73
C LEU A 264 0.26 -26.62 -22.68
N PHE A 265 1.53 -26.96 -22.93
CA PHE A 265 2.56 -25.95 -23.01
C PHE A 265 2.28 -25.05 -24.22
N PRO A 266 2.38 -23.71 -24.07
CA PRO A 266 2.20 -22.81 -25.19
C PRO A 266 3.22 -23.13 -26.29
N ASP A 267 2.82 -23.05 -27.56
CA ASP A 267 3.70 -23.32 -28.68
C ASP A 267 4.97 -22.48 -28.61
N GLN A 268 6.13 -23.13 -28.77
CA GLN A 268 7.41 -22.47 -28.90
C GLN A 268 7.49 -21.87 -30.30
N ASP A 269 7.20 -20.58 -30.45
CA ASP A 269 7.36 -19.86 -31.71
C ASP A 269 8.86 -19.87 -32.10
N PRO A 270 9.27 -20.52 -33.19
CA PRO A 270 10.67 -20.65 -33.57
C PRO A 270 11.33 -19.33 -33.99
N GLU A 271 10.58 -18.24 -34.19
CA GLU A 271 11.17 -16.90 -34.38
C GLU A 271 11.59 -16.20 -33.08
N ILE A 272 11.20 -16.73 -31.91
CA ILE A 272 11.69 -16.27 -30.61
C ILE A 272 12.88 -17.14 -30.19
N LYS A 273 14.09 -16.74 -30.60
CA LYS A 273 15.34 -17.45 -30.26
C LYS A 273 15.49 -17.60 -28.75
N ILE A 274 15.63 -18.85 -28.28
CA ILE A 274 16.06 -19.17 -26.92
C ILE A 274 17.52 -18.70 -26.77
N ILE A 275 17.78 -17.81 -25.82
CA ILE A 275 19.16 -17.57 -25.41
C ILE A 275 19.45 -18.35 -24.13
N PRO A 276 20.46 -19.23 -24.12
CA PRO A 276 20.92 -19.85 -22.89
C PRO A 276 21.45 -18.78 -21.93
N THR A 277 20.92 -18.77 -20.69
CA THR A 277 21.20 -17.77 -19.65
C THR A 277 22.68 -17.68 -19.22
N SER A 278 23.58 -18.48 -19.78
CA SER A 278 25.00 -18.52 -19.42
C SER A 278 25.94 -17.78 -20.36
N LEU A 279 25.47 -17.13 -21.44
CA LEU A 279 26.35 -16.49 -22.44
C LEU A 279 25.92 -15.10 -22.94
N LEU A 280 25.05 -14.38 -22.23
CA LEU A 280 24.64 -13.03 -22.65
C LEU A 280 25.54 -11.92 -22.09
N THR A 281 25.85 -10.94 -22.94
CA THR A 281 26.35 -9.64 -22.48
C THR A 281 25.19 -8.77 -21.94
N PRO A 282 25.43 -7.83 -21.02
CA PRO A 282 24.36 -7.01 -20.41
C PRO A 282 23.48 -6.24 -21.42
N GLU A 283 24.01 -5.95 -22.61
CA GLU A 283 23.29 -5.27 -23.69
C GLU A 283 22.49 -6.22 -24.58
N GLU A 284 22.87 -7.50 -24.67
CA GLU A 284 22.09 -8.53 -25.38
C GLU A 284 20.99 -9.14 -24.50
N GLU A 285 21.14 -9.10 -23.16
CA GLU A 285 20.00 -9.27 -22.23
C GLU A 285 18.90 -8.24 -22.56
N ALA A 286 19.26 -7.00 -22.89
CA ALA A 286 18.30 -5.91 -23.15
C ALA A 286 17.48 -6.06 -24.43
N SER A 287 17.90 -6.85 -25.43
CA SER A 287 17.16 -6.97 -26.71
C SER A 287 16.10 -8.07 -26.73
N TYR A 288 16.17 -9.05 -25.81
CA TYR A 288 15.08 -10.00 -25.54
C TYR A 288 14.21 -9.59 -24.36
N LEU A 289 14.55 -8.48 -23.70
CA LEU A 289 13.78 -7.84 -22.64
C LEU A 289 12.79 -6.83 -23.24
N LEU A 290 11.75 -7.31 -23.91
CA LEU A 290 10.46 -6.62 -23.82
C LEU A 290 9.77 -7.12 -22.55
N VAL A 291 10.09 -6.52 -21.40
CA VAL A 291 9.17 -5.78 -20.51
C VAL A 291 10.00 -5.24 -19.33
N ASP A 292 9.78 -3.96 -19.02
CA ASP A 292 10.35 -3.16 -17.94
C ASP A 292 10.70 -3.88 -16.63
N GLU A 293 11.95 -3.78 -16.21
CA GLU A 293 12.30 -3.57 -14.81
C GLU A 293 12.86 -2.17 -14.61
N VAL A 294 12.06 -1.34 -13.94
CA VAL A 294 12.55 -0.23 -13.13
C VAL A 294 13.34 -0.84 -11.98
N ASN A 295 14.66 -0.68 -11.98
CA ASN A 295 15.44 -0.84 -10.76
C ASN A 295 15.86 0.52 -10.23
N ALA A 296 15.31 0.84 -9.06
CA ALA A 296 15.79 1.90 -8.21
C ALA A 296 17.12 1.47 -7.58
N ASN A 297 18.22 2.10 -7.98
CA ASN A 297 19.13 2.80 -7.08
C ASN A 297 20.39 3.26 -7.82
N GLU A 298 20.42 4.54 -8.20
CA GLU A 298 21.69 5.29 -8.20
C GLU A 298 21.59 6.45 -7.21
N LYS A 299 22.60 6.54 -6.35
CA LYS A 299 22.88 7.67 -5.46
C LYS A 299 23.23 8.91 -6.30
N PRO A 300 23.11 10.13 -5.73
CA PRO A 300 23.04 11.36 -6.51
C PRO A 300 24.39 11.74 -7.11
N THR A 301 24.50 11.66 -8.44
CA THR A 301 25.53 12.35 -9.21
C THR A 301 24.96 13.66 -9.75
N LYS A 302 25.52 14.75 -9.22
CA LYS A 302 25.35 16.11 -9.75
C LYS A 302 25.83 16.12 -11.20
N ASN A 303 24.95 16.40 -12.16
CA ASN A 303 25.03 17.57 -13.05
C ASN A 303 24.11 17.45 -14.27
N ASN A 304 23.58 18.62 -14.66
CA ASN A 304 22.95 19.02 -15.93
C ASN A 304 21.43 18.78 -16.10
N PRO A 305 20.75 19.61 -16.89
CA PRO A 305 20.63 21.07 -16.84
C PRO A 305 19.19 21.49 -16.50
N ARG A 306 19.03 22.72 -15.98
CA ARG A 306 17.76 23.33 -15.54
C ARG A 306 16.63 23.21 -16.58
N SER A 307 15.55 22.53 -16.20
CA SER A 307 14.18 22.84 -16.64
C SER A 307 13.46 23.55 -15.49
N THR A 308 13.07 24.80 -15.71
CA THR A 308 12.49 25.70 -14.73
C THR A 308 10.97 25.55 -14.68
N SER A 309 10.45 24.50 -14.05
CA SER A 309 9.06 24.49 -13.58
C SER A 309 9.04 24.61 -12.05
N PRO A 310 8.36 25.62 -11.48
CA PRO A 310 8.37 25.85 -10.03
C PRO A 310 7.72 24.69 -9.28
N LYS A 311 8.38 24.19 -8.22
CA LYS A 311 7.87 23.12 -7.35
C LYS A 311 6.61 23.60 -6.62
N LEU A 312 5.55 22.78 -6.63
CA LEU A 312 4.30 23.04 -5.91
C LEU A 312 4.55 23.19 -4.40
N PRO A 313 4.08 24.28 -3.76
CA PRO A 313 4.31 24.49 -2.33
C PRO A 313 3.42 23.58 -1.49
N GLU A 314 4.05 22.77 -0.63
CA GLU A 314 3.41 21.79 0.26
C GLU A 314 2.32 22.40 1.19
N ASN A 315 2.39 23.72 1.44
CA ASN A 315 1.50 24.43 2.37
C ASN A 315 0.49 25.37 1.67
N ARG A 316 0.10 25.11 0.42
CA ARG A 316 -0.87 25.98 -0.28
C ARG A 316 -2.26 25.94 0.36
N THR A 317 -2.90 27.10 0.45
CA THR A 317 -4.22 27.27 1.08
C THR A 317 -5.39 27.18 0.10
N THR A 318 -5.13 27.13 -1.22
CA THR A 318 -6.12 27.08 -2.32
C THR A 318 -5.97 25.81 -3.18
N PHE A 319 -7.01 25.41 -3.94
CA PHE A 319 -6.99 24.23 -4.84
C PHE A 319 -6.18 24.40 -6.10
N ALA A 320 -6.14 25.61 -6.61
CA ALA A 320 -5.35 25.98 -7.76
C ALA A 320 -4.63 27.28 -7.45
N LYS A 321 -3.56 27.53 -8.17
CA LYS A 321 -2.86 28.80 -8.17
C LYS A 321 -2.40 29.01 -9.59
N LYS A 322 -2.74 30.15 -10.19
CA LYS A 322 -2.40 30.47 -11.58
C LYS A 322 -0.89 30.31 -11.85
N GLU A 323 -0.05 30.60 -10.86
CA GLU A 323 1.42 30.44 -10.92
C GLU A 323 1.87 28.99 -11.11
N PHE A 324 1.13 28.02 -10.55
CA PHE A 324 1.49 26.60 -10.58
C PHE A 324 0.59 25.77 -11.52
N HIS A 325 -0.58 26.30 -11.87
CA HIS A 325 -1.59 25.64 -12.68
C HIS A 325 -2.05 26.49 -13.88
N PRO A 326 -1.17 27.12 -14.67
CA PRO A 326 -1.61 28.01 -15.73
C PRO A 326 -2.51 27.29 -16.76
N LEU A 327 -3.70 27.83 -16.99
CA LEU A 327 -4.62 27.39 -18.04
C LEU A 327 -5.00 28.59 -18.90
N ASN A 328 -4.89 28.45 -20.22
CA ASN A 328 -5.34 29.48 -21.16
C ASN A 328 -6.81 29.24 -21.53
N ILE A 329 -7.73 29.87 -20.81
CA ILE A 329 -9.17 29.64 -20.96
C ILE A 329 -9.81 30.84 -21.66
N LYS A 330 -10.13 30.69 -22.95
CA LYS A 330 -10.84 31.72 -23.75
C LYS A 330 -12.34 31.81 -23.40
N ASN A 331 -12.95 30.71 -22.96
CA ASN A 331 -14.36 30.70 -22.54
C ASN A 331 -14.56 31.49 -21.24
N GLU A 332 -15.37 32.54 -21.28
CA GLU A 332 -15.54 33.47 -20.15
C GLU A 332 -16.09 32.79 -18.87
N ARG A 333 -17.04 31.86 -19.02
CA ARG A 333 -17.64 31.15 -17.89
C ARG A 333 -16.63 30.23 -17.21
N LEU A 334 -15.89 29.44 -17.99
CA LEU A 334 -14.84 28.55 -17.48
C LEU A 334 -13.70 29.34 -16.85
N TYR A 335 -13.33 30.48 -17.43
CA TYR A 335 -12.29 31.36 -16.88
C TYR A 335 -12.69 31.91 -15.51
N LYS A 336 -13.93 32.39 -15.37
CA LYS A 336 -14.48 32.87 -14.09
C LYS A 336 -14.44 31.76 -13.04
N LEU A 337 -14.94 30.58 -13.36
CA LEU A 337 -14.96 29.43 -12.45
C LEU A 337 -13.55 29.00 -12.01
N TYR A 338 -12.61 28.92 -12.95
CA TYR A 338 -11.20 28.61 -12.64
C TYR A 338 -10.54 29.70 -11.77
N SER A 339 -10.84 30.97 -12.04
CA SER A 339 -10.33 32.11 -11.27
C SER A 339 -10.85 32.10 -9.82
N GLU A 340 -12.10 31.70 -9.61
CA GLU A 340 -12.69 31.52 -8.28
C GLU A 340 -12.05 30.35 -7.53
N LEU A 341 -11.86 29.19 -8.19
CA LEU A 341 -11.13 28.04 -7.64
C LEU A 341 -9.70 28.39 -7.23
N CYS A 342 -9.03 29.29 -7.96
CA CYS A 342 -7.70 29.78 -7.61
C CYS A 342 -7.66 30.66 -6.34
N LYS A 343 -8.79 31.27 -5.97
CA LYS A 343 -8.90 32.19 -4.83
C LYS A 343 -9.49 31.53 -3.58
N LEU A 344 -10.29 30.49 -3.76
CA LEU A 344 -11.04 29.82 -2.70
C LEU A 344 -10.10 29.20 -1.66
N GLN A 345 -10.21 29.67 -0.41
CA GLN A 345 -9.40 29.20 0.71
C GLN A 345 -9.99 27.92 1.28
N VAL A 346 -9.24 26.83 1.16
CA VAL A 346 -9.69 25.47 1.50
C VAL A 346 -8.75 24.79 2.46
N SER A 347 -7.90 25.58 3.11
CA SER A 347 -7.14 25.19 4.28
C SER A 347 -6.71 26.47 4.98
N SER A 348 -6.98 26.56 6.27
CA SER A 348 -6.59 27.72 7.08
C SER A 348 -6.12 27.28 8.46
N LYS A 349 -5.09 27.95 8.97
CA LYS A 349 -4.61 27.74 10.36
C LYS A 349 -5.37 28.60 11.38
N ARG A 350 -6.12 29.64 10.94
CA ARG A 350 -6.72 30.67 11.82
C ARG A 350 -8.05 31.28 11.29
N GLY A 351 -8.77 30.61 10.39
CA GLY A 351 -10.02 31.15 9.82
C GLY A 351 -10.87 30.10 9.12
N THR A 352 -12.04 30.52 8.61
CA THR A 352 -12.99 29.65 7.90
C THR A 352 -12.39 29.12 6.60
N CYS A 353 -12.45 27.80 6.39
CA CYS A 353 -12.11 27.16 5.13
C CYS A 353 -13.38 26.64 4.43
N PHE A 354 -13.35 26.64 3.10
CA PHE A 354 -14.49 26.29 2.24
C PHE A 354 -14.21 25.00 1.47
N GLU A 355 -13.82 23.94 2.19
CA GLU A 355 -13.44 22.64 1.61
C GLU A 355 -14.60 22.01 0.83
N GLU A 356 -15.80 22.03 1.40
CA GLU A 356 -17.05 21.53 0.80
C GLU A 356 -17.43 22.27 -0.49
N VAL A 357 -17.47 23.61 -0.44
CA VAL A 357 -17.74 24.43 -1.65
C VAL A 357 -16.71 24.12 -2.74
N GLY A 358 -15.48 23.93 -2.30
CA GLY A 358 -14.35 23.64 -3.13
C GLY A 358 -14.38 22.31 -3.87
N SER A 359 -14.75 21.24 -3.18
CA SER A 359 -14.86 19.91 -3.77
C SER A 359 -15.97 19.87 -4.83
N VAL A 360 -17.11 20.50 -4.53
CA VAL A 360 -18.24 20.66 -5.46
C VAL A 360 -17.80 21.47 -6.70
N MET A 361 -17.15 22.61 -6.50
CA MET A 361 -16.68 23.44 -7.62
C MET A 361 -15.63 22.73 -8.48
N ASN A 362 -14.75 21.93 -7.89
CA ASN A 362 -13.76 21.14 -8.63
C ASN A 362 -14.46 20.11 -9.54
N ARG A 363 -15.50 19.44 -9.03
CA ARG A 363 -16.28 18.50 -9.84
C ARG A 363 -17.02 19.18 -10.98
N VAL A 364 -17.71 20.29 -10.70
CA VAL A 364 -18.40 21.09 -11.71
C VAL A 364 -17.43 21.59 -12.79
N PHE A 365 -16.22 21.99 -12.41
CA PHE A 365 -15.20 22.43 -13.35
C PHE A 365 -14.75 21.29 -14.28
N LEU A 366 -14.50 20.08 -13.75
CA LEU A 366 -14.17 18.90 -14.56
C LEU A 366 -15.27 18.57 -15.58
N ASP A 367 -16.54 18.59 -15.17
CA ASP A 367 -17.69 18.34 -16.05
C ASP A 367 -17.74 19.37 -17.19
N LEU A 368 -17.66 20.67 -16.86
CA LEU A 368 -17.78 21.73 -17.86
C LEU A 368 -16.58 21.80 -18.81
N VAL A 369 -15.36 21.53 -18.34
CA VAL A 369 -14.17 21.46 -19.22
C VAL A 369 -14.28 20.31 -20.20
N THR A 370 -14.75 19.15 -19.74
CA THR A 370 -14.95 17.96 -20.59
C THR A 370 -16.01 18.22 -21.66
N GLU A 371 -17.14 18.84 -21.28
CA GLU A 371 -18.20 19.18 -22.23
C GLU A 371 -17.72 20.21 -23.26
N HIS A 372 -17.00 21.23 -22.81
CA HIS A 372 -16.43 22.25 -23.70
C HIS A 372 -15.44 21.65 -24.70
N ALA A 373 -14.64 20.67 -24.28
CA ALA A 373 -13.73 19.95 -25.17
C ALA A 373 -14.50 19.17 -26.24
N ILE A 374 -15.58 18.46 -25.87
CA ILE A 374 -16.42 17.73 -26.82
C ILE A 374 -17.00 18.67 -27.88
N GLU A 375 -17.52 19.82 -27.46
CA GLU A 375 -18.07 20.82 -28.38
C GLU A 375 -17.00 21.41 -29.31
N LYS A 376 -15.82 21.77 -28.77
CA LYS A 376 -14.76 22.42 -29.54
C LYS A 376 -14.02 21.49 -30.49
N PHE A 377 -13.87 20.23 -30.12
CA PHE A 377 -13.24 19.20 -30.94
C PHE A 377 -14.22 18.50 -31.90
N ASP A 378 -15.51 18.89 -31.90
CA ASP A 378 -16.59 18.23 -32.66
C ASP A 378 -16.60 16.69 -32.47
N ILE A 379 -16.46 16.23 -31.22
CA ILE A 379 -16.34 14.81 -30.92
C ILE A 379 -17.70 14.12 -31.05
N LYS A 380 -17.77 13.15 -31.96
CA LYS A 380 -18.98 12.37 -32.24
C LYS A 380 -19.09 11.13 -31.35
N SER A 381 -20.31 10.79 -30.97
CA SER A 381 -20.61 9.58 -30.21
C SER A 381 -20.51 8.33 -31.09
N PRO A 382 -19.77 7.28 -30.69
CA PRO A 382 -19.49 6.12 -31.54
C PRO A 382 -20.70 5.17 -31.78
N ASN A 383 -21.75 5.22 -30.96
CA ASN A 383 -22.82 4.19 -30.93
C ASN A 383 -24.24 4.73 -31.20
N LYS A 384 -24.40 5.84 -31.93
CA LYS A 384 -25.70 6.54 -32.17
C LYS A 384 -26.46 7.01 -30.92
N GLN A 385 -26.01 6.69 -29.71
CA GLN A 385 -26.48 7.30 -28.47
C GLN A 385 -26.15 8.80 -28.45
N LYS A 386 -27.09 9.61 -28.00
CA LYS A 386 -26.86 11.04 -27.77
C LYS A 386 -25.78 11.26 -26.72
N MET A 387 -24.94 12.29 -26.93
CA MET A 387 -23.85 12.64 -26.02
C MET A 387 -24.35 12.98 -24.60
N GLU A 388 -25.56 13.54 -24.48
CA GLU A 388 -26.22 13.87 -23.21
C GLU A 388 -26.43 12.65 -22.29
N ASN A 389 -26.56 11.45 -22.85
CA ASN A 389 -26.81 10.22 -22.10
C ASN A 389 -25.52 9.50 -21.65
N LYS A 390 -24.34 10.04 -21.99
CA LYS A 390 -23.05 9.44 -21.62
C LYS A 390 -22.60 9.92 -20.25
N THR A 391 -21.98 9.02 -19.48
CA THR A 391 -21.39 9.38 -18.18
C THR A 391 -20.18 10.29 -18.37
N LEU A 392 -19.77 11.02 -17.32
CA LEU A 392 -18.53 11.80 -17.37
C LEU A 392 -17.32 10.94 -17.75
N ARG A 393 -17.22 9.70 -17.25
CA ARG A 393 -16.13 8.77 -17.61
C ARG A 393 -16.08 8.50 -19.11
N ASP A 394 -17.24 8.21 -19.71
CA ASP A 394 -17.33 7.97 -21.15
C ASP A 394 -16.93 9.21 -21.95
N LYS A 395 -17.40 10.39 -21.53
CA LYS A 395 -17.07 11.67 -22.15
C LYS A 395 -15.57 11.97 -22.07
N MET A 396 -14.96 11.79 -20.89
CA MET A 396 -13.52 11.94 -20.71
C MET A 396 -12.72 10.97 -21.57
N ARG A 397 -13.16 9.71 -21.68
CA ARG A 397 -12.51 8.71 -22.53
C ARG A 397 -12.50 9.13 -24.01
N LEU A 398 -13.62 9.66 -24.50
CA LEU A 398 -13.72 10.15 -25.87
C LEU A 398 -12.80 11.35 -26.11
N VAL A 399 -12.74 12.29 -25.16
CA VAL A 399 -11.82 13.44 -25.23
C VAL A 399 -10.37 12.99 -25.20
N LEU A 400 -10.01 12.04 -24.34
CA LEU A 400 -8.65 11.49 -24.29
C LEU A 400 -8.26 10.86 -25.64
N ILE A 401 -9.09 9.98 -26.20
CA ILE A 401 -8.85 9.37 -27.52
C ILE A 401 -8.71 10.42 -28.62
N HIS A 402 -9.41 11.55 -28.53
CA HIS A 402 -9.25 12.64 -29.49
C HIS A 402 -7.89 13.36 -29.32
N ILE A 403 -7.52 13.67 -28.07
CA ILE A 403 -6.26 14.36 -27.75
C ILE A 403 -5.06 13.53 -28.21
N ASP A 404 -5.15 12.20 -28.08
CA ASP A 404 -4.13 11.26 -28.51
C ASP A 404 -4.79 9.95 -29.01
N PRO A 405 -4.86 9.76 -30.34
CA PRO A 405 -5.48 8.58 -30.95
C PRO A 405 -4.85 7.24 -30.53
N GLU A 406 -3.61 7.23 -30.03
CA GLU A 406 -2.96 6.01 -29.56
C GLU A 406 -3.74 5.39 -28.38
N TYR A 407 -4.45 6.19 -27.58
CA TYR A 407 -5.31 5.69 -26.50
C TYR A 407 -6.35 4.67 -26.96
N LYS A 408 -6.80 4.74 -28.23
CA LYS A 408 -7.76 3.77 -28.79
C LYS A 408 -7.17 2.36 -28.88
N ASN A 409 -5.85 2.26 -29.02
CA ASN A 409 -5.11 1.02 -29.15
C ASN A 409 -4.56 0.51 -27.81
N ILE A 410 -4.75 1.28 -26.71
CA ILE A 410 -4.32 0.89 -25.38
C ILE A 410 -5.34 -0.09 -24.77
N VAL A 411 -5.06 -1.37 -24.96
CA VAL A 411 -5.87 -2.49 -24.44
C VAL A 411 -5.47 -2.85 -23.01
N LYS A 412 -4.21 -2.58 -22.58
CA LYS A 412 -3.69 -2.84 -21.23
C LYS A 412 -3.18 -1.54 -20.57
N PHE A 413 -3.52 -1.36 -19.30
CA PHE A 413 -3.27 -0.11 -18.56
C PHE A 413 -1.78 0.22 -18.33
N ASP A 414 -0.94 -0.81 -18.29
CA ASP A 414 0.48 -0.68 -17.96
C ASP A 414 1.31 -0.13 -19.12
N ASP A 415 0.81 -0.23 -20.35
CA ASP A 415 1.51 0.13 -21.60
C ASP A 415 1.58 1.65 -21.83
N PHE A 416 0.88 2.44 -21.03
CA PHE A 416 0.87 3.90 -21.18
C PHE A 416 1.88 4.59 -20.25
N THR A 417 2.75 5.45 -20.78
CA THR A 417 3.81 6.16 -20.02
C THR A 417 3.73 7.69 -20.12
N GLY A 418 2.55 8.26 -20.36
CA GLY A 418 2.35 9.72 -20.44
C GLY A 418 1.71 10.38 -19.21
N GLU A 419 1.71 11.71 -19.19
CA GLU A 419 1.20 12.53 -18.09
C GLU A 419 -0.31 12.35 -17.80
N LEU A 420 -1.07 11.81 -18.76
CA LEU A 420 -2.51 11.55 -18.64
C LEU A 420 -2.84 10.10 -18.17
N LYS A 421 -1.84 9.29 -17.77
CA LYS A 421 -2.03 7.84 -17.47
C LYS A 421 -3.10 7.61 -16.43
N LYS A 422 -3.04 8.42 -15.38
CA LYS A 422 -3.98 8.36 -14.26
C LYS A 422 -5.40 8.67 -14.72
N ILE A 423 -5.55 9.60 -15.67
CA ILE A 423 -6.85 10.05 -16.17
C ILE A 423 -7.44 9.05 -17.14
N TRP A 424 -6.60 8.45 -18.00
CA TRP A 424 -6.99 7.31 -18.82
C TRP A 424 -7.52 6.15 -17.95
N ARG A 425 -6.84 5.83 -16.84
CA ARG A 425 -7.30 4.81 -15.86
C ARG A 425 -8.71 5.09 -15.36
N VAL A 426 -8.89 6.29 -14.85
CA VAL A 426 -10.14 6.75 -14.23
C VAL A 426 -11.28 6.74 -15.26
N SER A 427 -10.99 7.08 -16.52
CA SER A 427 -11.98 7.02 -17.59
C SER A 427 -12.38 5.59 -17.98
N MET A 428 -11.54 4.58 -17.69
CA MET A 428 -11.71 3.18 -18.10
C MET A 428 -12.30 2.27 -17.01
N SER A 429 -12.28 2.68 -15.74
CA SER A 429 -12.78 1.83 -14.64
C SER A 429 -14.30 1.72 -14.66
N ASN A 430 -14.80 0.49 -14.81
CA ASN A 430 -16.23 0.20 -14.87
C ASN A 430 -16.85 -0.17 -13.49
N GLN A 431 -16.05 -0.43 -12.44
CA GLN A 431 -16.53 -0.80 -11.10
C GLN A 431 -15.55 -0.38 -9.98
N ASP A 432 -16.10 0.15 -8.89
CA ASP A 432 -15.67 0.14 -7.47
C ASP A 432 -14.19 -0.07 -7.15
N THR A 433 -13.31 0.66 -7.83
CA THR A 433 -11.89 0.74 -7.47
C THR A 433 -11.65 2.06 -6.76
N TYR A 434 -11.45 2.00 -5.45
CA TYR A 434 -11.10 3.18 -4.63
C TYR A 434 -9.68 3.66 -4.97
N PHE A 435 -9.57 4.51 -6.00
CA PHE A 435 -8.38 5.32 -6.21
C PHE A 435 -8.50 6.62 -5.42
N SER A 436 -7.38 7.13 -4.92
CA SER A 436 -7.33 8.35 -4.10
C SER A 436 -7.87 9.62 -4.79
N HIS A 437 -8.16 9.55 -6.11
CA HIS A 437 -8.65 10.66 -6.94
C HIS A 437 -9.74 10.24 -7.94
N ASP A 438 -10.54 9.23 -7.62
CA ASP A 438 -11.56 8.73 -8.54
C ASP A 438 -12.74 9.71 -8.74
N ILE A 439 -13.38 9.64 -9.91
CA ILE A 439 -14.62 10.37 -10.24
C ILE A 439 -15.74 10.03 -9.25
N ARG A 440 -15.71 8.82 -8.67
CA ARG A 440 -16.65 8.40 -7.62
C ARG A 440 -16.52 9.26 -6.36
N ASN A 441 -15.31 9.49 -5.84
CA ASN A 441 -15.11 10.37 -4.67
C ASN A 441 -15.62 11.79 -4.95
N LEU A 442 -15.34 12.33 -6.15
CA LEU A 442 -15.86 13.63 -6.56
C LEU A 442 -17.40 13.65 -6.70
N ASN A 443 -18.01 12.52 -7.02
CA ASN A 443 -19.46 12.37 -7.14
C ASN A 443 -20.13 12.24 -5.77
N GLU A 444 -19.50 11.52 -4.84
CA GLU A 444 -19.94 11.40 -3.44
C GLU A 444 -20.00 12.77 -2.76
N TYR A 445 -19.04 13.67 -3.02
CA TYR A 445 -19.08 15.05 -2.49
C TYR A 445 -20.28 15.90 -2.94
N ILE A 446 -21.01 15.50 -3.98
CA ILE A 446 -22.22 16.19 -4.45
C ILE A 446 -23.50 15.48 -3.97
N HIS A 447 -23.47 14.16 -3.89
CA HIS A 447 -24.67 13.34 -3.80
C HIS A 447 -24.82 12.57 -2.48
N ASP A 448 -23.76 12.47 -1.67
CA ASP A 448 -23.76 11.74 -0.40
C ASP A 448 -23.62 12.72 0.77
N THR A 449 -24.61 12.72 1.66
CA THR A 449 -24.64 13.56 2.86
C THR A 449 -23.62 13.14 3.91
N ASP A 450 -23.14 11.90 3.85
CA ASP A 450 -22.15 11.35 4.79
C ASP A 450 -20.71 11.48 4.26
N ALA A 451 -20.53 11.99 3.04
CA ALA A 451 -19.21 12.19 2.45
C ALA A 451 -18.38 13.17 3.28
N LYS A 452 -17.12 12.81 3.56
CA LYS A 452 -16.19 13.64 4.33
C LYS A 452 -15.17 14.26 3.41
N VAL A 453 -15.24 15.57 3.24
CA VAL A 453 -14.25 16.31 2.45
C VAL A 453 -13.05 16.65 3.33
N SER A 454 -11.85 16.44 2.79
CA SER A 454 -10.61 16.92 3.40
C SER A 454 -9.86 17.88 2.49
N SER A 455 -9.27 18.92 3.07
CA SER A 455 -8.43 19.89 2.35
C SER A 455 -7.29 19.26 1.56
N LEU A 456 -6.69 18.18 2.07
CA LEU A 456 -5.56 17.52 1.41
C LEU A 456 -6.04 16.70 0.21
N GLU A 457 -7.07 15.87 0.39
CA GLU A 457 -7.60 15.02 -0.67
C GLU A 457 -8.16 15.87 -1.82
N THR A 458 -8.86 16.94 -1.49
CA THR A 458 -9.48 17.80 -2.51
C THR A 458 -8.44 18.59 -3.33
N LYS A 459 -7.31 18.98 -2.71
CA LYS A 459 -6.15 19.55 -3.44
C LYS A 459 -5.51 18.52 -4.35
N ASN A 460 -5.27 17.31 -3.84
CA ASN A 460 -4.68 16.24 -4.63
C ASN A 460 -5.58 15.82 -5.80
N ASN A 461 -6.92 15.88 -5.62
CA ASN A 461 -7.88 15.67 -6.70
C ASN A 461 -7.68 16.68 -7.83
N PHE A 462 -7.66 17.98 -7.52
CA PHE A 462 -7.42 19.01 -8.55
C PHE A 462 -6.08 18.78 -9.28
N ASP A 463 -5.02 18.50 -8.53
CA ASP A 463 -3.67 18.27 -9.08
C ASP A 463 -3.61 17.03 -9.98
N ALA A 464 -4.38 15.99 -9.66
CA ALA A 464 -4.47 14.78 -10.47
C ALA A 464 -5.08 15.07 -11.86
N TYR A 465 -6.14 15.88 -11.93
CA TYR A 465 -6.82 16.23 -13.19
C TYR A 465 -6.20 17.42 -13.95
N TYR A 466 -5.31 18.19 -13.34
CA TYR A 466 -4.68 19.34 -13.99
C TYR A 466 -4.00 19.03 -15.34
N PRO A 467 -3.23 17.94 -15.51
CA PRO A 467 -2.65 17.58 -16.81
C PRO A 467 -3.69 17.42 -17.92
N TYR A 468 -4.88 16.91 -17.58
CA TYR A 468 -6.00 16.77 -18.52
C TYR A 468 -6.56 18.13 -18.93
N TYR A 469 -6.78 19.04 -17.98
CA TYR A 469 -7.22 20.41 -18.29
C TYR A 469 -6.23 21.13 -19.19
N ARG A 470 -4.94 21.04 -18.85
CA ARG A 470 -3.87 21.69 -19.60
C ARG A 470 -3.85 21.23 -21.05
N LYS A 471 -3.87 19.90 -21.28
CA LYS A 471 -3.85 19.34 -22.65
C LYS A 471 -5.05 19.76 -23.49
N ILE A 472 -6.24 19.82 -22.89
CA ILE A 472 -7.44 20.30 -23.57
C ILE A 472 -7.24 21.74 -24.05
N PHE A 473 -6.89 22.65 -23.14
CA PHE A 473 -6.78 24.07 -23.47
C PHE A 473 -5.60 24.35 -24.42
N ASP A 474 -4.46 23.68 -24.23
CA ASP A 474 -3.30 23.78 -25.13
C ASP A 474 -3.65 23.36 -26.58
N GLN A 475 -4.54 22.37 -26.77
CA GLN A 475 -5.00 21.96 -28.11
C GLN A 475 -6.14 22.83 -28.65
N ILE A 476 -7.09 23.26 -27.81
CA ILE A 476 -8.16 24.20 -28.23
C ILE A 476 -7.56 25.51 -28.75
N ASP A 477 -6.48 25.98 -28.15
CA ASP A 477 -5.76 27.18 -28.61
C ASP A 477 -5.11 27.02 -29.99
N GLN A 478 -4.81 25.80 -30.42
CA GLN A 478 -4.26 25.53 -31.75
C GLN A 478 -5.33 25.50 -32.85
N ILE A 479 -6.61 25.32 -32.48
CA ILE A 479 -7.74 25.22 -33.41
C ILE A 479 -8.28 26.60 -33.80
N GLY A 480 -7.97 27.66 -33.04
CA GLY A 480 -8.61 28.97 -33.21
C GLY A 480 -7.74 30.18 -32.97
#